data_AF-A0A3C0BLL2-F1
#
_entry.id   AF-A0A3C0BLL2-F1
#
_cell.length_a   1.000
_cell.length_b   1.000
_cell.length_c   1.000
_cell.angle_alpha   90.00
_cell.angle_beta   90.00
_cell.angle_gamma   90.00
#
_symmetry.space_group_name_H-M   'P 1'
#
loop_
_entity.id
_entity.type
_entity.pdbx_description
1 polymer ?
#
loop_
_entity_poly.entity_id
_entity_poly.type
_entity_poly.pdbx_seq_one_letter_code
_entity_poly.pdbx_strand_id
1 'polypeptide(L)'
;MHYIFKNYIRNMIVSVLIMLAFSVQLFASDETVTVIKHTAKGDEKLLIDSSAEKYYLGYGDYVTGISDLSSLHHLKTVEIEGTAFLHDFSFLADCSQLKTLVIRECTIDDFDFLLKLAELENLVLQSVRCSSYPDIEGMKCLDYFEMSDSGVIDTCWLEDPPQTVKVLNLAYNAIQKIDIHKYPSVNKIILTGNPLERTELPAKFSTGDDVYTELPEQYRKFVR
;
A
#
# COMPACT_ATOMS: atom_id res chain seq x y z
N MET A 1 5.80 -63.26 15.96
CA MET A 1 5.64 -62.24 14.91
C MET A 1 4.45 -61.29 15.12
N HIS A 2 3.27 -61.79 15.48
CA HIS A 2 2.05 -60.96 15.58
C HIS A 2 2.14 -59.78 16.59
N TYR A 3 2.84 -59.97 17.71
CA TYR A 3 3.00 -58.95 18.77
C TYR A 3 3.88 -57.76 18.34
N ILE A 4 4.94 -58.02 17.57
CA ILE A 4 5.89 -57.01 17.09
C ILE A 4 5.22 -56.11 16.05
N PHE A 5 4.44 -56.70 15.14
CA PHE A 5 3.72 -55.97 14.09
C PHE A 5 2.65 -55.02 14.67
N LYS A 6 1.94 -55.46 15.72
CA LYS A 6 0.93 -54.64 16.42
C LYS A 6 1.56 -53.42 17.12
N ASN A 7 2.75 -53.58 17.71
CA ASN A 7 3.48 -52.47 18.32
C ASN A 7 4.04 -51.50 17.27
N TYR A 8 4.49 -51.99 16.12
CA TYR A 8 4.95 -51.15 15.03
C TYR A 8 3.83 -50.26 14.47
N ILE A 9 2.65 -50.85 14.21
CA ILE A 9 1.47 -50.09 13.75
C ILE A 9 1.03 -49.07 14.80
N ARG A 10 1.00 -49.45 16.08
CA ARG A 10 0.64 -48.52 17.17
C ARG A 10 1.60 -47.33 17.22
N ASN A 11 2.91 -47.56 17.13
CA ASN A 11 3.90 -46.49 17.15
C ASN A 11 3.80 -45.61 15.89
N MET A 12 3.54 -46.19 14.72
CA MET A 12 3.31 -45.42 13.48
C MET A 12 2.07 -44.52 13.59
N ILE A 13 0.96 -45.03 14.14
CA ILE A 13 -0.26 -44.26 14.38
C ILE A 13 0.00 -43.12 15.38
N VAL A 14 0.74 -43.39 16.47
CA VAL A 14 1.12 -42.36 17.45
C VAL A 14 2.00 -41.29 16.81
N SER A 15 2.99 -41.65 15.98
CA SER A 15 3.82 -40.67 15.28
C SER A 15 3.05 -39.84 14.25
N VAL A 16 2.09 -40.43 13.53
CA VAL A 16 1.21 -39.70 12.59
C VAL A 16 0.26 -38.78 13.34
N LEU A 17 -0.29 -39.20 14.48
CA LEU A 17 -1.11 -38.34 15.35
C LEU A 17 -0.31 -37.19 15.97
N ILE A 18 0.95 -37.42 16.35
CA ILE A 18 1.84 -36.36 16.84
C ILE A 18 2.19 -35.39 15.71
N MET A 19 2.48 -35.87 14.50
CA MET A 19 2.73 -34.99 13.35
C MET A 19 1.49 -34.21 12.93
N LEU A 20 0.30 -34.82 12.98
CA LEU A 20 -0.98 -34.14 12.75
C LEU A 20 -1.29 -33.12 13.86
N ALA A 21 -1.02 -33.45 15.12
CA ALA A 21 -1.17 -32.51 16.23
C ALA A 21 -0.20 -31.33 16.08
N PHE A 22 1.07 -31.58 15.74
CA PHE A 22 2.03 -30.51 15.44
C PHE A 22 1.65 -29.68 14.21
N SER A 23 1.11 -30.30 13.16
CA SER A 23 0.66 -29.57 11.97
C SER A 23 -0.59 -28.74 12.23
N VAL A 24 -1.44 -29.14 13.18
CA VAL A 24 -2.61 -28.37 13.64
C VAL A 24 -2.18 -27.25 14.60
N GLN A 25 -1.17 -27.46 15.45
CA GLN A 25 -0.57 -26.41 16.28
C GLN A 25 0.21 -25.34 15.48
N LEU A 26 0.52 -25.61 14.21
CA LEU A 26 1.27 -24.73 13.32
C LEU A 26 0.40 -23.71 12.56
N PHE A 27 -0.91 -23.67 12.82
CA PHE A 27 -1.82 -22.65 12.28
C PHE A 27 -2.56 -21.93 13.41
N ALA A 28 -2.31 -20.62 13.48
CA ALA A 28 -2.96 -19.60 14.30
C ALA A 28 -2.77 -19.72 15.83
N SER A 29 -1.97 -18.81 16.39
CA SER A 29 -2.31 -18.26 17.70
C SER A 29 -3.68 -17.57 17.54
N ASP A 30 -4.68 -17.96 18.31
CA ASP A 30 -6.00 -17.31 18.43
C ASP A 30 -5.91 -15.87 19.01
N GLU A 31 -4.79 -15.18 18.83
CA GLU A 31 -4.58 -13.84 19.36
C GLU A 31 -5.21 -12.83 18.42
N THR A 32 -6.18 -12.09 18.93
CA THR A 32 -6.85 -11.02 18.20
C THR A 32 -6.38 -9.68 18.74
N VAL A 33 -6.11 -8.77 17.82
CA VAL A 33 -5.86 -7.35 18.08
C VAL A 33 -7.18 -6.61 17.90
N THR A 34 -7.46 -5.66 18.79
CA THR A 34 -8.59 -4.75 18.60
C THR A 34 -8.10 -3.49 17.91
N VAL A 35 -8.61 -3.22 16.71
CA VAL A 35 -8.49 -1.93 16.03
C VAL A 35 -9.77 -1.14 16.27
N ILE A 36 -9.65 0.15 16.56
CA ILE A 36 -10.81 1.00 16.83
C ILE A 36 -11.05 1.90 15.62
N LYS A 37 -12.27 1.83 15.07
CA LYS A 37 -12.77 2.80 14.10
C LYS A 37 -13.58 3.86 14.83
N HIS A 38 -13.19 5.11 14.73
CA HIS A 38 -13.95 6.24 15.26
C HIS A 38 -15.00 6.65 14.23
N THR A 39 -16.27 6.73 14.64
CA THR A 39 -17.36 7.18 13.76
C THR A 39 -18.21 8.24 14.46
N ALA A 40 -19.02 8.96 13.68
CA ALA A 40 -19.98 9.91 14.23
C ALA A 40 -21.03 9.27 15.19
N LYS A 41 -21.21 7.95 15.15
CA LYS A 41 -22.16 7.21 16.00
C LYS A 41 -21.50 6.57 17.23
N GLY A 42 -20.18 6.72 17.37
CA GLY A 42 -19.38 6.12 18.42
C GLY A 42 -18.30 5.19 17.87
N ASP A 43 -17.46 4.69 18.78
CA ASP A 43 -16.34 3.83 18.44
C ASP A 43 -16.79 2.40 18.12
N GLU A 44 -16.32 1.89 16.98
CA GLU A 44 -16.53 0.51 16.55
C GLU A 44 -15.24 -0.29 16.77
N LYS A 45 -15.34 -1.37 17.54
CA LYS A 45 -14.22 -2.28 17.77
C LYS A 45 -14.18 -3.35 16.70
N LEU A 46 -13.08 -3.42 15.97
CA LEU A 46 -12.81 -4.45 14.99
C LEU A 46 -11.78 -5.43 15.55
N LEU A 47 -12.18 -6.68 15.74
CA LEU A 47 -11.27 -7.76 16.13
C LEU A 47 -10.61 -8.31 14.88
N ILE A 48 -9.28 -8.24 14.82
CA ILE A 48 -8.47 -8.68 13.69
C ILE A 48 -7.48 -9.72 14.21
N ASP A 49 -7.24 -10.75 13.41
CA ASP A 49 -6.18 -11.72 13.69
C ASP A 49 -4.81 -11.01 13.82
N SER A 50 -4.05 -11.28 14.88
CA SER A 50 -2.76 -10.62 15.12
C SER A 50 -1.72 -10.89 14.03
N SER A 51 -1.89 -11.97 13.26
CA SER A 51 -1.05 -12.31 12.12
C SER A 51 -1.45 -11.60 10.82
N ALA A 52 -2.48 -10.75 10.84
CA ALA A 52 -2.96 -10.05 9.66
C ALA A 52 -1.85 -9.18 9.02
N GLU A 53 -1.54 -9.48 7.76
CA GLU A 53 -0.57 -8.72 6.97
C GLU A 53 -1.22 -7.59 6.16
N LYS A 54 -2.56 -7.57 6.09
CA LYS A 54 -3.32 -6.62 5.28
C LYS A 54 -4.48 -6.02 6.07
N TYR A 55 -4.69 -4.74 5.89
CA TYR A 55 -5.85 -4.01 6.40
C TYR A 55 -6.52 -3.26 5.25
N TYR A 56 -7.84 -3.35 5.18
CA TYR A 56 -8.66 -2.66 4.19
C TYR A 56 -9.73 -1.82 4.90
N LEU A 57 -9.86 -0.57 4.46
CA LEU A 57 -10.95 0.33 4.81
C LEU A 57 -11.57 0.88 3.52
N GLY A 58 -12.89 0.83 3.39
CA GLY A 58 -13.59 1.13 2.14
C GLY A 58 -14.83 2.01 2.30
N TYR A 59 -15.56 2.19 1.21
CA TYR A 59 -16.85 2.89 1.18
C TYR A 59 -17.84 2.41 2.25
N GLY A 60 -18.67 3.35 2.72
CA GLY A 60 -19.79 3.07 3.63
C GLY A 60 -19.40 3.13 5.10
N ASP A 61 -18.11 3.15 5.39
CA ASP A 61 -17.56 3.37 6.72
C ASP A 61 -17.48 4.89 6.96
N TYR A 62 -18.41 5.42 7.76
CA TYR A 62 -18.44 6.84 8.19
C TYR A 62 -17.36 7.12 9.24
N VAL A 63 -16.14 6.69 8.93
CA VAL A 63 -14.98 6.68 9.83
C VAL A 63 -14.32 8.05 9.77
N THR A 64 -14.06 8.62 10.94
CA THR A 64 -13.36 9.89 11.13
C THR A 64 -11.95 9.70 11.69
N GLY A 65 -11.59 8.48 12.10
CA GLY A 65 -10.26 8.15 12.59
C GLY A 65 -10.10 6.66 12.87
N ILE A 66 -8.85 6.22 12.99
CA ILE A 66 -8.50 4.84 13.33
C ILE A 66 -7.48 4.89 14.47
N SER A 67 -7.63 4.02 15.46
CA SER A 67 -6.65 3.83 16.54
C SER A 67 -6.19 2.38 16.61
N ASP A 68 -5.00 2.20 17.19
CA ASP A 68 -4.38 0.90 17.49
C ASP A 68 -4.02 0.03 16.28
N LEU A 69 -4.05 0.57 15.06
CA LEU A 69 -3.67 -0.16 13.85
C LEU A 69 -2.20 -0.66 13.91
N SER A 70 -1.32 0.09 14.56
CA SER A 70 0.09 -0.26 14.79
C SER A 70 0.29 -1.51 15.67
N SER A 71 -0.76 -1.96 16.36
CA SER A 71 -0.75 -3.22 17.11
C SER A 71 -0.72 -4.45 16.19
N LEU A 72 -1.06 -4.31 14.90
CA LEU A 72 -0.88 -5.34 13.90
C LEU A 72 0.60 -5.41 13.48
N HIS A 73 1.43 -6.05 14.28
CA HIS A 73 2.88 -6.09 14.08
C HIS A 73 3.33 -6.77 12.78
N HIS A 74 2.45 -7.56 12.16
CA HIS A 74 2.68 -8.21 10.86
C HIS A 74 2.14 -7.42 9.66
N LEU A 75 1.49 -6.27 9.89
CA LEU A 75 0.86 -5.47 8.83
C LEU A 75 1.88 -4.97 7.80
N LYS A 76 1.71 -5.37 6.55
CA LYS A 76 2.55 -4.98 5.40
C LYS A 76 1.81 -4.17 4.36
N THR A 77 0.48 -4.33 4.27
CA THR A 77 -0.34 -3.64 3.27
C THR A 77 -1.52 -2.94 3.93
N VAL A 78 -1.71 -1.67 3.62
CA VAL A 78 -2.90 -0.91 3.97
C VAL A 78 -3.52 -0.39 2.69
N GLU A 79 -4.80 -0.67 2.52
CA GLU A 79 -5.61 -0.13 1.43
C GLU A 79 -6.77 0.66 2.03
N ILE A 80 -6.86 1.94 1.70
CA ILE A 80 -7.94 2.83 2.14
C ILE A 80 -8.60 3.41 0.91
N GLU A 81 -9.92 3.29 0.83
CA GLU A 81 -10.68 3.77 -0.31
C GLU A 81 -11.99 4.43 0.10
N GLY A 82 -12.30 5.55 -0.54
CA GLY A 82 -13.67 6.07 -0.52
C GLY A 82 -14.13 6.51 0.86
N THR A 83 -13.23 7.08 1.66
CA THR A 83 -13.50 7.52 3.03
C THR A 83 -13.75 9.03 3.08
N ALA A 84 -15.02 9.42 2.98
CA ALA A 84 -15.40 10.83 2.85
C ALA A 84 -15.14 11.69 4.09
N PHE A 85 -14.98 11.08 5.27
CA PHE A 85 -14.86 11.77 6.56
C PHE A 85 -13.51 11.53 7.27
N LEU A 86 -12.65 10.68 6.69
CA LEU A 86 -11.33 10.43 7.21
C LEU A 86 -10.34 11.37 6.53
N HIS A 87 -9.84 12.34 7.30
CA HIS A 87 -8.89 13.35 6.82
C HIS A 87 -7.52 13.22 7.49
N ASP A 88 -7.48 12.67 8.70
CA ASP A 88 -6.27 12.46 9.47
C ASP A 88 -5.76 11.02 9.30
N PHE A 89 -4.62 10.89 8.62
CA PHE A 89 -3.94 9.63 8.34
C PHE A 89 -2.75 9.38 9.30
N SER A 90 -2.58 10.19 10.34
CA SER A 90 -1.47 10.09 11.30
C SER A 90 -1.41 8.75 12.03
N PHE A 91 -2.52 8.01 12.13
CA PHE A 91 -2.55 6.65 12.67
C PHE A 91 -1.66 5.66 11.90
N LEU A 92 -1.29 5.98 10.66
CA LEU A 92 -0.33 5.18 9.88
C LEU A 92 1.11 5.39 10.31
N ALA A 93 1.43 6.51 10.96
CA ALA A 93 2.82 6.89 11.28
C ALA A 93 3.55 5.84 12.14
N ASP A 94 2.82 5.10 12.98
CA ASP A 94 3.38 4.04 13.83
C ASP A 94 3.40 2.67 13.15
N CYS A 95 2.86 2.52 11.94
CA CYS A 95 2.92 1.29 11.14
C CYS A 95 4.25 1.18 10.39
N SER A 96 5.38 1.29 11.09
CA SER A 96 6.73 1.45 10.49
C SER A 96 7.20 0.26 9.64
N GLN A 97 6.51 -0.88 9.69
CA GLN A 97 6.81 -2.06 8.88
C GLN A 97 6.02 -2.13 7.56
N LEU A 98 5.19 -1.12 7.27
CA LEU A 98 4.35 -1.09 6.09
C LEU A 98 5.20 -1.08 4.81
N LYS A 99 4.86 -1.94 3.87
CA LYS A 99 5.54 -2.09 2.57
C LYS A 99 4.71 -1.51 1.42
N THR A 100 3.39 -1.55 1.55
CA THR A 100 2.48 -1.06 0.52
C THR A 100 1.38 -0.23 1.17
N LEU A 101 1.22 1.00 0.68
CA LEU A 101 0.12 1.89 1.03
C LEU A 101 -0.64 2.27 -0.23
N VAL A 102 -1.92 1.96 -0.26
CA VAL A 102 -2.84 2.35 -1.32
C VAL A 102 -3.93 3.23 -0.73
N ILE A 103 -4.05 4.46 -1.21
CA ILE A 103 -5.13 5.37 -0.84
C ILE A 103 -5.84 5.82 -2.12
N ARG A 104 -7.16 5.60 -2.18
CA ARG A 104 -7.99 5.94 -3.33
C ARG A 104 -9.20 6.76 -2.93
N GLU A 105 -9.57 7.74 -3.75
CA GLU A 105 -10.83 8.48 -3.59
C GLU A 105 -11.00 9.06 -2.17
N CYS A 106 -9.92 9.62 -1.63
CA CYS A 106 -9.87 10.20 -0.30
C CYS A 106 -9.47 11.68 -0.36
N THR A 107 -9.63 12.40 0.76
CA THR A 107 -9.11 13.75 0.93
C THR A 107 -8.02 13.74 2.00
N ILE A 108 -6.81 14.18 1.66
CA ILE A 108 -5.66 14.23 2.57
C ILE A 108 -5.16 15.67 2.64
N ASP A 109 -5.14 16.23 3.84
CA ASP A 109 -4.64 17.60 4.07
C ASP A 109 -3.17 17.62 4.48
N ASP A 110 -2.68 16.53 5.08
CA ASP A 110 -1.33 16.41 5.62
C ASP A 110 -0.74 15.01 5.31
N PHE A 111 0.46 15.01 4.74
CA PHE A 111 1.21 13.81 4.35
C PHE A 111 2.38 13.48 5.30
N ASP A 112 2.57 14.22 6.40
CA ASP A 112 3.70 14.06 7.33
C ASP A 112 3.83 12.64 7.91
N PHE A 113 2.73 11.88 7.97
CA PHE A 113 2.73 10.47 8.38
C PHE A 113 3.65 9.60 7.49
N LEU A 114 3.83 9.96 6.21
CA LEU A 114 4.72 9.23 5.28
C LEU A 114 6.18 9.27 5.73
N LEU A 115 6.61 10.33 6.43
CA LEU A 115 7.99 10.50 6.91
C LEU A 115 8.39 9.41 7.92
N LYS A 116 7.43 8.69 8.51
CA LYS A 116 7.67 7.59 9.45
C LYS A 116 7.65 6.21 8.79
N LEU A 117 7.18 6.11 7.54
CA LEU A 117 7.06 4.85 6.80
C LEU A 117 8.36 4.51 6.04
N ALA A 118 9.47 4.38 6.80
CA ALA A 118 10.81 4.22 6.23
C ALA A 118 11.00 2.96 5.36
N GLU A 119 10.16 1.94 5.59
CA GLU A 119 10.20 0.65 4.89
C GLU A 119 9.26 0.59 3.67
N LEU A 120 8.52 1.66 3.36
CA LEU A 120 7.51 1.66 2.31
C LEU A 120 8.15 1.49 0.93
N GLU A 121 7.65 0.52 0.17
CA GLU A 121 8.15 0.16 -1.16
C GLU A 121 7.19 0.63 -2.26
N ASN A 122 5.88 0.65 -1.97
CA ASN A 122 4.87 1.05 -2.93
C ASN A 122 3.91 2.07 -2.29
N LEU A 123 3.84 3.27 -2.86
CA LEU A 123 2.90 4.31 -2.49
C LEU A 123 1.97 4.58 -3.67
N VAL A 124 0.67 4.38 -3.47
CA VAL A 124 -0.35 4.61 -4.49
C VAL A 124 -1.37 5.60 -3.98
N LEU A 125 -1.42 6.77 -4.60
CA LEU A 125 -2.38 7.84 -4.34
C LEU A 125 -3.21 8.05 -5.62
N GLN A 126 -4.42 7.52 -5.67
CA GLN A 126 -5.29 7.66 -6.84
C GLN A 126 -6.53 8.47 -6.48
N SER A 127 -6.90 9.45 -7.30
CA SER A 127 -8.08 10.27 -7.07
C SER A 127 -8.07 10.89 -5.66
N VAL A 128 -6.89 11.28 -5.17
CA VAL A 128 -6.70 11.91 -3.87
C VAL A 128 -6.82 13.42 -4.03
N ARG A 129 -7.75 14.02 -3.30
CA ARG A 129 -7.83 15.47 -3.17
C ARG A 129 -6.90 15.92 -2.05
N CYS A 130 -5.97 16.82 -2.35
CA CYS A 130 -5.06 17.36 -1.36
C CYS A 130 -4.80 18.85 -1.56
N SER A 131 -4.37 19.53 -0.49
CA SER A 131 -3.96 20.94 -0.51
C SER A 131 -2.44 21.12 -0.64
N SER A 132 -1.69 20.04 -0.39
CA SER A 132 -0.24 19.92 -0.52
C SER A 132 0.13 18.59 -1.18
N TYR A 133 1.37 18.45 -1.63
CA TYR A 133 1.88 17.20 -2.20
C TYR A 133 2.71 16.42 -1.17
N PRO A 134 2.80 15.08 -1.25
CA PRO A 134 3.63 14.31 -0.35
C PRO A 134 5.11 14.63 -0.55
N ASP A 135 5.84 14.84 0.55
CA ASP A 135 7.29 14.83 0.54
C ASP A 135 7.78 13.38 0.61
N ILE A 136 8.41 12.93 -0.48
CA ILE A 136 8.94 11.57 -0.60
C ILE A 136 10.47 11.52 -0.68
N GLU A 137 11.20 12.64 -0.57
CA GLU A 137 12.66 12.69 -0.77
C GLU A 137 13.41 11.73 0.17
N GLY A 138 12.93 11.59 1.40
CA GLY A 138 13.51 10.72 2.44
C GLY A 138 13.19 9.23 2.33
N MET A 139 12.35 8.79 1.38
CA MET A 139 11.82 7.41 1.34
C MET A 139 12.80 6.44 0.68
N LYS A 140 13.71 5.89 1.48
CA LYS A 140 14.87 5.07 1.04
C LYS A 140 14.53 3.71 0.42
N CYS A 141 13.29 3.24 0.57
CA CYS A 141 12.86 1.94 0.06
C CYS A 141 11.82 2.07 -1.07
N LEU A 142 11.38 3.29 -1.38
CA LEU A 142 10.27 3.50 -2.31
C LEU A 142 10.68 3.12 -3.73
N ASP A 143 9.99 2.12 -4.30
CA ASP A 143 10.26 1.52 -5.61
C ASP A 143 9.20 1.95 -6.65
N TYR A 144 7.94 2.04 -6.21
CA TYR A 144 6.79 2.49 -6.98
C TYR A 144 6.13 3.68 -6.31
N PHE A 145 5.98 4.77 -7.06
CA PHE A 145 5.18 5.91 -6.64
C PHE A 145 4.13 6.24 -7.70
N GLU A 146 2.87 6.27 -7.27
CA GLU A 146 1.76 6.72 -8.08
C GLU A 146 1.03 7.87 -7.40
N MET A 147 0.78 8.92 -8.17
CA MET A 147 -0.13 10.00 -7.86
C MET A 147 -1.00 10.30 -9.08
N SER A 148 -2.00 9.47 -9.33
CA SER A 148 -2.86 9.52 -10.51
C SER A 148 -4.21 10.18 -10.21
N ASP A 149 -4.81 10.85 -11.20
CA ASP A 149 -6.13 11.51 -11.07
C ASP A 149 -6.26 12.42 -9.84
N SER A 150 -5.16 13.03 -9.40
CA SER A 150 -5.09 13.77 -8.13
C SER A 150 -4.93 15.28 -8.34
N GLY A 151 -5.24 15.77 -9.55
CA GLY A 151 -5.17 17.19 -9.89
C GLY A 151 -3.74 17.75 -9.94
N VAL A 152 -2.73 16.91 -10.20
CA VAL A 152 -1.34 17.36 -10.35
C VAL A 152 -1.23 18.26 -11.60
N ILE A 153 -0.77 19.51 -11.45
CA ILE A 153 -0.66 20.45 -12.57
C ILE A 153 0.78 20.60 -13.10
N ASP A 154 1.75 20.33 -12.24
CA ASP A 154 3.18 20.34 -12.51
C ASP A 154 3.88 19.37 -11.55
N THR A 155 5.19 19.20 -11.74
CA THR A 155 5.99 18.31 -10.90
C THR A 155 7.05 19.04 -10.08
N CYS A 156 6.91 20.37 -9.86
CA CYS A 156 7.84 21.18 -9.08
C CYS A 156 7.93 20.76 -7.60
N TRP A 157 6.89 20.12 -7.07
CA TRP A 157 6.92 19.53 -5.72
C TRP A 157 7.82 18.29 -5.61
N LEU A 158 8.17 17.66 -6.74
CA LEU A 158 9.01 16.48 -6.79
C LEU A 158 10.38 16.82 -7.38
N GLU A 159 11.15 17.67 -6.70
CA GLU A 159 12.51 18.08 -7.12
C GLU A 159 13.49 16.90 -7.15
N ASP A 160 13.62 16.20 -6.03
CA ASP A 160 14.60 15.11 -5.85
C ASP A 160 13.92 13.82 -5.38
N PRO A 161 13.22 13.07 -6.27
CA PRO A 161 12.67 11.77 -5.89
C PRO A 161 13.79 10.82 -5.42
N PRO A 162 13.50 9.92 -4.47
CA PRO A 162 14.47 8.92 -4.04
C PRO A 162 15.04 8.16 -5.23
N GLN A 163 16.35 7.90 -5.19
CA GLN A 163 17.05 7.15 -6.24
C GLN A 163 16.55 5.70 -6.38
N THR A 164 15.76 5.22 -5.42
CA THR A 164 15.11 3.91 -5.45
C THR A 164 13.85 3.87 -6.29
N VAL A 165 13.20 5.00 -6.58
CA VAL A 165 11.95 5.03 -7.35
C VAL A 165 12.22 4.61 -8.79
N LYS A 166 11.72 3.43 -9.17
CA LYS A 166 11.89 2.88 -10.53
C LYS A 166 10.74 3.29 -11.45
N VAL A 167 9.54 3.46 -10.90
CA VAL A 167 8.36 3.83 -11.67
C VAL A 167 7.63 4.97 -10.99
N LEU A 168 7.38 6.02 -11.77
CA LEU A 168 6.60 7.19 -11.38
C LEU A 168 5.34 7.22 -12.25
N ASN A 169 4.17 7.03 -11.64
CA ASN A 169 2.90 7.08 -12.35
C ASN A 169 2.13 8.36 -11.98
N LEU A 170 2.04 9.28 -12.94
CA LEU A 170 1.32 10.55 -12.82
C LEU A 170 0.17 10.64 -13.83
N ALA A 171 -0.41 9.50 -14.19
CA ALA A 171 -1.48 9.43 -15.17
C ALA A 171 -2.73 10.24 -14.75
N TYR A 172 -3.49 10.67 -15.76
CA TYR A 172 -4.79 11.34 -15.62
C TYR A 172 -4.75 12.62 -14.78
N ASN A 173 -3.66 13.36 -14.88
CA ASN A 173 -3.50 14.65 -14.22
C ASN A 173 -3.59 15.80 -15.25
N ALA A 174 -3.25 17.02 -14.83
CA ALA A 174 -3.30 18.23 -15.64
C ALA A 174 -1.90 18.75 -16.03
N ILE A 175 -0.91 17.86 -16.10
CA ILE A 175 0.48 18.22 -16.41
C ILE A 175 0.60 18.62 -17.87
N GLN A 176 1.00 19.87 -18.12
CA GLN A 176 1.20 20.39 -19.48
C GLN A 176 2.66 20.33 -19.92
N LYS A 177 3.60 20.38 -18.97
CA LYS A 177 5.04 20.39 -19.21
C LYS A 177 5.75 19.55 -18.16
N ILE A 178 6.82 18.90 -18.57
CA ILE A 178 7.67 18.12 -17.68
C ILE A 178 9.14 18.35 -18.04
N ASP A 179 9.98 18.53 -17.03
CA ASP A 179 11.43 18.54 -17.23
C ASP A 179 11.93 17.09 -17.34
N ILE A 180 12.41 16.73 -18.53
CA ILE A 180 12.88 15.37 -18.83
C ILE A 180 14.19 15.01 -18.11
N HIS A 181 14.93 15.99 -17.59
CA HIS A 181 16.20 15.80 -16.90
C HIS A 181 16.04 15.57 -15.40
N LYS A 182 14.86 15.88 -14.85
CA LYS A 182 14.55 15.83 -13.41
C LYS A 182 14.52 14.42 -12.81
N TYR A 183 14.32 13.41 -13.64
CA TYR A 183 14.07 12.03 -13.20
C TYR A 183 15.12 11.03 -13.72
N PRO A 184 16.43 11.24 -13.49
CA PRO A 184 17.47 10.43 -14.12
C PRO A 184 17.45 8.96 -13.68
N SER A 185 17.07 8.68 -12.42
CA SER A 185 16.99 7.34 -11.84
C SER A 185 15.72 6.55 -12.19
N VAL A 186 14.64 7.24 -12.58
CA VAL A 186 13.35 6.61 -12.85
C VAL A 186 13.39 5.89 -14.19
N ASN A 187 13.04 4.60 -14.20
CA ASN A 187 13.08 3.74 -15.39
C ASN A 187 11.86 3.92 -16.28
N LYS A 188 10.69 4.21 -15.70
CA LYS A 188 9.44 4.41 -16.43
C LYS A 188 8.61 5.51 -15.77
N ILE A 189 8.15 6.46 -16.57
CA ILE A 189 7.31 7.58 -16.13
C ILE A 189 6.02 7.51 -16.92
N ILE A 190 4.89 7.38 -16.26
CA ILE A 190 3.58 7.29 -16.90
C ILE A 190 2.89 8.65 -16.81
N LEU A 191 2.54 9.20 -17.97
CA LEU A 191 1.89 10.49 -18.16
C LEU A 191 0.60 10.35 -19.00
N THR A 192 0.11 9.13 -19.22
CA THR A 192 -1.18 8.84 -19.85
C THR A 192 -2.26 9.80 -19.39
N GLY A 193 -3.04 10.35 -20.32
CA GLY A 193 -4.17 11.24 -19.99
C GLY A 193 -3.81 12.65 -19.51
N ASN A 194 -2.54 13.06 -19.55
CA ASN A 194 -2.14 14.45 -19.27
C ASN A 194 -2.20 15.33 -20.53
N PRO A 195 -2.58 16.62 -20.41
CA PRO A 195 -2.65 17.56 -21.53
C PRO A 195 -1.27 18.14 -21.91
N LEU A 196 -0.29 17.28 -22.18
CA LEU A 196 1.08 17.70 -22.50
C LEU A 196 1.14 18.54 -23.78
N GLU A 197 1.81 19.69 -23.72
CA GLU A 197 2.13 20.47 -24.91
C GLU A 197 3.07 19.67 -25.82
N ARG A 198 2.84 19.70 -27.15
CA ARG A 198 3.56 18.91 -28.17
C ARG A 198 5.06 18.76 -27.87
N THR A 199 5.43 17.60 -27.32
CA THR A 199 6.80 17.26 -26.94
C THR A 199 7.14 15.86 -27.41
N GLU A 200 8.30 15.71 -28.03
CA GLU A 200 8.93 14.42 -28.21
C GLU A 200 9.56 14.03 -26.87
N LEU A 201 8.97 13.03 -26.20
CA LEU A 201 9.48 12.55 -24.92
C LEU A 201 10.41 11.33 -25.12
N PRO A 202 11.45 11.18 -24.29
CA PRO A 202 12.29 9.99 -24.30
C PRO A 202 11.48 8.71 -24.04
N ALA A 203 11.96 7.56 -24.49
CA ALA A 203 11.24 6.27 -24.42
C ALA A 203 10.77 5.84 -23.01
N LYS A 204 11.44 6.31 -21.95
CA LYS A 204 11.02 6.03 -20.58
C LYS A 204 9.74 6.77 -20.15
N PHE A 205 9.37 7.84 -20.84
CA PHE A 205 8.12 8.56 -20.61
C PHE A 205 7.04 7.98 -21.51
N SER A 206 5.92 7.59 -20.91
CA SER A 206 4.78 7.03 -21.62
C SER A 206 3.58 7.96 -21.59
N THR A 207 2.95 8.11 -22.75
CA THR A 207 1.71 8.87 -22.93
C THR A 207 0.65 8.04 -23.65
N GLY A 208 0.79 6.70 -23.64
CA GLY A 208 -0.17 5.79 -24.27
C GLY A 208 -1.54 5.85 -23.61
N ASP A 209 -2.54 5.24 -24.23
CA ASP A 209 -3.94 5.35 -23.77
C ASP A 209 -4.28 4.45 -22.56
N ASP A 210 -3.51 3.39 -22.32
CA ASP A 210 -3.78 2.40 -21.28
C ASP A 210 -2.59 2.23 -20.32
N VAL A 211 -2.75 2.78 -19.11
CA VAL A 211 -1.78 2.68 -18.01
C VAL A 211 -1.39 1.23 -17.70
N TYR A 212 -2.31 0.27 -17.78
CA TYR A 212 -2.04 -1.13 -17.46
C TYR A 212 -0.97 -1.73 -18.38
N THR A 213 -1.06 -1.44 -19.67
CA THR A 213 -0.10 -1.94 -20.67
C THR A 213 1.28 -1.32 -20.51
N GLU A 214 1.32 -0.06 -20.08
CA GLU A 214 2.54 0.73 -19.92
C GLU A 214 3.29 0.42 -18.62
N LEU A 215 2.59 -0.09 -17.61
CA LEU A 215 3.20 -0.50 -16.35
C LEU A 215 3.97 -1.82 -16.48
N PRO A 216 5.16 -1.92 -15.85
CA PRO A 216 5.81 -3.20 -15.58
C PRO A 216 4.88 -4.15 -14.82
N GLU A 217 4.96 -5.44 -15.14
CA GLU A 217 4.02 -6.47 -14.66
C GLU A 217 3.80 -6.46 -13.14
N GLN A 218 4.87 -6.29 -12.35
CA GLN A 218 4.81 -6.30 -10.89
C GLN A 218 3.96 -5.18 -10.27
N TYR A 219 3.74 -4.08 -10.99
CA TYR A 219 2.95 -2.93 -10.52
C TYR A 219 1.52 -2.91 -11.05
N ARG A 220 1.18 -3.77 -12.02
CA ARG A 220 -0.15 -3.82 -12.63
C ARG A 220 -1.27 -4.14 -11.65
N LYS A 221 -0.94 -4.80 -10.53
CA LYS A 221 -1.86 -5.05 -9.41
C LYS A 221 -2.45 -3.77 -8.79
N PHE A 222 -1.85 -2.61 -9.04
CA PHE A 222 -2.32 -1.32 -8.53
C PHE A 222 -3.28 -0.60 -9.48
N VAL A 223 -3.45 -1.09 -10.72
CA VAL A 223 -4.45 -0.55 -11.64
C VAL A 223 -5.82 -1.14 -11.30
N ARG A 224 -6.85 -0.29 -11.33
CA ARG A 224 -8.26 -0.69 -11.20
C ARG A 224 -8.98 -0.69 -12.54
#